data_AF-A0A561BKP9-F1
#
_entry.id   AF-A0A561BKP9-F1
#
_cell.length_a   1.000
_cell.length_b   1.000
_cell.length_c   1.000
_cell.angle_alpha   90.00
_cell.angle_beta   90.00
_cell.angle_gamma   90.00
#
_symmetry.space_group_name_H-M   'P 1'
#
loop_
_entity.id
_entity.type
_entity.pdbx_description
1 polymer ?
#
loop_
_entity_poly.entity_id
_entity_poly.type
_entity_poly.pdbx_seq_one_letter_code
_entity_poly.pdbx_strand_id
1 'polypeptide(L)'
;MKLRPTFPKLRRPSPRTLLVIAAVALSPIAVAALAAKGADSSPDQGAPSAGAPAAPDSGTGQGARDAGTKDAGTNADAAAAASLQQCRTARLVPTANGWGVPVPSVWASSSTACNLMSGDSPYRGGQRTGDPDTAIRTLQRNLNYCYGSKLTVDGLYGSNTRSVVKQVQQRHGLTADGIYGPRTRSAMNWRLFHSAKGIWSTGCYSPL
;
A
#
# COMPACT_ATOMS: atom_id res chain seq x y z
N MET A 1 2.60 -17.97 -59.11
CA MET A 1 3.88 -17.32 -58.76
C MET A 1 4.25 -17.60 -57.29
N LYS A 2 5.54 -17.71 -56.94
CA LYS A 2 6.02 -17.77 -55.55
C LYS A 2 6.96 -16.59 -55.30
N LEU A 3 6.53 -15.57 -54.56
CA LEU A 3 7.43 -14.51 -54.09
C LEU A 3 8.27 -15.04 -52.91
N ARG A 4 9.59 -14.83 -52.97
CA ARG A 4 10.51 -15.04 -51.83
C ARG A 4 10.86 -13.66 -51.25
N PRO A 5 10.67 -13.40 -49.94
CA PRO A 5 11.13 -12.16 -49.33
C PRO A 5 12.66 -12.20 -49.15
N THR A 6 13.35 -11.16 -49.64
CA THR A 6 14.79 -10.97 -49.45
C THR A 6 15.03 -10.15 -48.19
N PHE A 7 15.55 -10.76 -47.13
CA PHE A 7 15.89 -10.05 -45.89
C PHE A 7 17.29 -9.39 -45.98
N PRO A 8 17.45 -8.12 -45.58
CA PRO A 8 18.76 -7.48 -45.51
C PRO A 8 19.61 -8.06 -44.38
N LYS A 9 20.92 -8.27 -44.63
CA LYS A 9 21.86 -8.79 -43.63
C LYS A 9 22.21 -7.70 -42.60
N LEU A 10 21.86 -7.93 -41.34
CA LEU A 10 22.30 -7.10 -40.21
C LEU A 10 23.82 -7.26 -39.99
N ARG A 11 24.54 -6.13 -39.87
CA ARG A 11 25.96 -6.14 -39.50
C ARG A 11 26.10 -6.49 -38.02
N ARG A 12 27.02 -7.41 -37.69
CA ARG A 12 27.39 -7.71 -36.30
C ARG A 12 28.33 -6.62 -35.76
N PRO A 13 28.08 -6.04 -34.56
CA PRO A 13 29.02 -5.12 -33.93
C PRO A 13 30.24 -5.88 -33.39
N SER A 14 31.41 -5.23 -33.41
CA SER A 14 32.68 -5.79 -32.91
C SER A 14 32.87 -5.53 -31.41
N PRO A 15 33.58 -6.40 -30.67
CA PRO A 15 33.79 -6.24 -29.24
C PRO A 15 35.08 -5.44 -28.96
N ARG A 16 34.98 -4.12 -28.73
CA ARG A 16 36.05 -3.30 -28.11
C ARG A 16 35.63 -1.86 -27.79
N THR A 17 34.91 -1.67 -26.68
CA THR A 17 35.02 -0.43 -25.87
C THR A 17 34.83 -0.78 -24.39
N LEU A 18 35.94 -1.08 -23.71
CA LEU A 18 36.03 -0.94 -22.26
C LEU A 18 36.15 0.55 -21.96
N LEU A 19 35.30 1.08 -21.08
CA LEU A 19 35.54 2.40 -20.48
C LEU A 19 35.32 2.27 -18.97
N VAL A 20 36.38 2.61 -18.24
CA VAL A 20 36.53 2.38 -16.80
C VAL A 20 35.72 3.39 -16.00
N ILE A 21 34.95 2.92 -15.03
CA ILE A 21 34.28 3.76 -14.02
C ILE A 21 35.20 3.84 -12.80
N ALA A 22 35.78 5.02 -12.53
CA ALA A 22 36.33 5.36 -11.21
C ALA A 22 36.61 6.87 -11.07
N ALA A 23 35.77 7.59 -10.33
CA ALA A 23 36.14 8.82 -9.60
C ALA A 23 35.03 9.18 -8.60
N VAL A 24 35.19 8.75 -7.35
CA VAL A 24 34.41 9.25 -6.20
C VAL A 24 35.34 10.13 -5.37
N ALA A 25 35.01 11.41 -5.19
CA ALA A 25 35.66 12.26 -4.20
C ALA A 25 34.74 13.40 -3.72
N LEU A 26 34.32 13.27 -2.45
CA LEU A 26 34.24 14.33 -1.43
C LEU A 26 33.51 15.65 -1.75
N SER A 27 32.38 15.84 -1.05
CA SER A 27 31.90 17.16 -0.61
C SER A 27 31.82 17.17 0.93
N PRO A 28 32.34 18.20 1.63
CA PRO A 28 32.36 18.22 3.09
C PRO A 28 30.97 18.56 3.68
N ILE A 29 30.66 17.95 4.82
CA ILE A 29 29.49 18.27 5.63
C ILE A 29 29.79 19.55 6.42
N ALA A 30 29.02 20.61 6.21
CA ALA A 30 29.02 21.78 7.10
C ALA A 30 27.88 21.64 8.13
N VAL A 31 28.23 21.27 9.36
CA VAL A 31 27.31 21.33 10.50
C VAL A 31 27.35 22.74 11.07
N ALA A 32 26.26 23.49 10.90
CA ALA A 32 26.04 24.77 11.59
C ALA A 32 25.02 24.58 12.71
N ALA A 33 25.51 24.37 13.93
CA ALA A 33 24.69 24.50 15.13
C ALA A 33 24.72 25.96 15.58
N LEU A 34 23.57 26.58 15.79
CA LEU A 34 23.45 27.80 16.58
C LEU A 34 22.32 27.62 17.59
N ALA A 35 22.65 27.82 18.86
CA ALA A 35 21.75 27.65 19.98
C ALA A 35 21.64 28.95 20.79
N ALA A 36 20.51 29.06 21.50
CA ALA A 36 20.29 29.76 22.76
C ALA A 36 19.83 31.24 22.78
N LYS A 37 19.10 31.51 23.88
CA LYS A 37 18.57 32.78 24.42
C LYS A 37 17.43 33.45 23.62
N GLY A 38 16.27 33.80 24.20
CA GLY A 38 15.72 33.60 25.56
C GLY A 38 15.36 34.92 26.26
N ALA A 39 14.06 35.09 26.57
CA ALA A 39 13.43 36.05 27.48
C ALA A 39 11.88 35.87 27.38
N ASP A 40 11.00 36.31 28.30
CA ASP A 40 10.97 36.32 29.78
C ASP A 40 9.53 36.67 30.24
N SER A 41 9.18 36.36 31.50
CA SER A 41 8.10 36.96 32.34
C SER A 41 6.59 36.73 32.07
N SER A 42 5.91 36.16 33.08
CA SER A 42 4.47 36.34 33.41
C SER A 42 4.22 37.73 34.04
N PRO A 43 2.98 38.30 34.06
CA PRO A 43 1.87 37.91 34.99
C PRO A 43 0.43 38.09 34.38
N ASP A 44 -0.71 38.03 35.11
CA ASP A 44 -1.26 37.09 36.12
C ASP A 44 -2.78 37.40 36.36
N GLN A 45 -3.55 36.45 36.93
CA GLN A 45 -4.92 36.52 37.52
C GLN A 45 -6.17 36.88 36.67
N GLY A 46 -7.28 36.15 36.92
CA GLY A 46 -8.64 36.52 36.45
C GLY A 46 -9.69 35.41 36.38
N ALA A 47 -10.22 34.95 37.52
CA ALA A 47 -11.47 34.16 37.65
C ALA A 47 -12.42 34.90 38.63
N PRO A 48 -13.70 34.53 38.89
CA PRO A 48 -14.51 33.35 38.50
C PRO A 48 -15.84 33.78 37.77
N SER A 49 -16.94 33.03 37.54
CA SER A 49 -17.69 32.05 38.36
C SER A 49 -18.80 31.30 37.57
N ALA A 50 -19.17 30.10 38.05
CA ALA A 50 -20.49 29.43 38.03
C ALA A 50 -21.29 29.24 36.70
N GLY A 51 -21.98 28.10 36.48
CA GLY A 51 -22.12 26.90 37.33
C GLY A 51 -22.89 25.74 36.68
N ALA A 52 -22.79 24.56 37.30
CA ALA A 52 -23.65 23.38 37.08
C ALA A 52 -24.95 23.52 37.95
N PRO A 53 -25.93 22.57 38.03
CA PRO A 53 -25.86 21.10 37.92
C PRO A 53 -27.00 20.52 37.01
N ALA A 54 -27.40 19.24 36.96
CA ALA A 54 -27.15 18.05 37.80
C ALA A 54 -27.35 16.72 37.03
N ALA A 55 -26.79 15.62 37.56
CA ALA A 55 -27.30 14.25 37.38
C ALA A 55 -28.14 13.84 38.62
N PRO A 56 -29.00 12.80 38.54
CA PRO A 56 -28.64 11.42 38.94
C PRO A 56 -29.31 10.33 38.04
N ASP A 57 -29.15 9.01 38.18
CA ASP A 57 -28.11 8.11 38.76
C ASP A 57 -28.38 6.65 38.26
N SER A 58 -27.33 5.82 38.30
CA SER A 58 -27.25 4.35 38.36
C SER A 58 -28.36 3.43 37.82
N GLY A 59 -27.94 2.52 36.92
CA GLY A 59 -28.57 1.22 36.65
C GLY A 59 -27.52 0.17 36.26
N THR A 60 -27.14 -0.70 37.20
CA THR A 60 -26.03 -1.66 37.05
C THR A 60 -26.33 -2.86 36.15
N GLY A 61 -25.32 -3.34 35.41
CA GLY A 61 -25.30 -4.68 34.82
C GLY A 61 -23.89 -5.11 34.40
N GLN A 62 -23.28 -6.05 35.13
CA GLN A 62 -21.94 -6.55 34.78
C GLN A 62 -21.96 -7.35 33.45
N GLY A 63 -21.10 -6.96 32.52
CA GLY A 63 -20.65 -7.76 31.38
C GLY A 63 -19.11 -7.81 31.36
N ALA A 64 -18.53 -9.00 31.24
CA ALA A 64 -17.14 -9.22 31.63
C ALA A 64 -16.07 -8.59 30.71
N ARG A 65 -15.03 -8.10 31.39
CA ARG A 65 -13.71 -7.66 30.90
C ARG A 65 -13.09 -8.64 29.89
N ASP A 66 -12.90 -8.23 28.63
CA ASP A 66 -11.87 -8.82 27.75
C ASP A 66 -11.47 -7.98 26.51
N ALA A 67 -11.60 -6.65 26.58
CA ALA A 67 -11.34 -5.74 25.45
C ALA A 67 -9.89 -5.19 25.37
N GLY A 68 -9.12 -5.27 26.45
CA GLY A 68 -7.92 -4.43 26.65
C GLY A 68 -6.68 -4.74 25.80
N THR A 69 -6.62 -5.89 25.12
CA THR A 69 -5.41 -6.34 24.40
C THR A 69 -5.53 -6.33 22.88
N LYS A 70 -6.75 -6.42 22.34
CA LYS A 70 -6.97 -6.42 20.88
C LYS A 70 -6.79 -5.02 20.30
N ASP A 71 -7.31 -3.99 20.96
CA ASP A 71 -7.36 -2.62 20.43
C ASP A 71 -5.97 -1.93 20.35
N ALA A 72 -5.03 -2.34 21.20
CA ALA A 72 -3.63 -1.89 21.09
C ALA A 72 -2.93 -2.51 19.87
N GLY A 73 -3.15 -3.82 19.64
CA GLY A 73 -2.63 -4.53 18.47
C GLY A 73 -3.20 -4.00 17.15
N THR A 74 -4.51 -3.75 17.09
CA THR A 74 -5.15 -3.27 15.86
C THR A 74 -4.64 -1.90 15.43
N ASN A 75 -4.38 -0.99 16.37
CA ASN A 75 -3.80 0.33 16.08
C ASN A 75 -2.33 0.25 15.64
N ALA A 76 -1.54 -0.63 16.24
CA ALA A 76 -0.16 -0.88 15.81
C ALA A 76 -0.10 -1.45 14.37
N ASP A 77 -1.00 -2.37 14.03
CA ASP A 77 -1.12 -2.93 12.67
C ASP A 77 -1.47 -1.87 11.63
N ALA A 78 -2.44 -0.99 11.93
CA ALA A 78 -2.82 0.09 11.05
C ALA A 78 -1.67 1.09 10.84
N ALA A 79 -0.93 1.43 11.91
CA ALA A 79 0.25 2.29 11.83
C ALA A 79 1.38 1.65 11.02
N ALA A 80 1.63 0.35 11.21
CA ALA A 80 2.63 -0.41 10.44
C ALA A 80 2.25 -0.55 8.96
N ALA A 81 0.96 -0.69 8.63
CA ALA A 81 0.49 -0.64 7.25
C ALA A 81 0.62 0.76 6.65
N ALA A 82 0.34 1.82 7.42
CA ALA A 82 0.39 3.20 6.97
C ALA A 82 1.81 3.72 6.70
N SER A 83 2.82 3.25 7.43
CA SER A 83 4.23 3.69 7.30
C SER A 83 4.98 3.11 6.10
N LEU A 84 4.41 2.10 5.42
CA LEU A 84 4.99 1.54 4.21
C LEU A 84 5.00 2.54 3.04
N GLN A 85 5.92 2.32 2.11
CA GLN A 85 5.89 2.99 0.81
C GLN A 85 4.67 2.58 -0.01
N GLN A 86 4.19 3.48 -0.87
CA GLN A 86 3.08 3.21 -1.80
C GLN A 86 3.44 2.09 -2.80
N CYS A 87 2.50 1.21 -3.09
CA CYS A 87 2.61 0.28 -4.22
C CYS A 87 2.54 1.08 -5.53
N ARG A 88 3.56 0.93 -6.37
CA ARG A 88 3.78 1.76 -7.59
C ARG A 88 3.91 0.93 -8.87
N THR A 89 3.50 -0.33 -8.80
CA THR A 89 3.28 -1.22 -9.94
C THR A 89 2.48 -2.43 -9.45
N ALA A 90 2.21 -3.40 -10.32
CA ALA A 90 1.79 -4.73 -9.93
C ALA A 90 2.78 -5.79 -10.45
N ARG A 91 2.89 -6.92 -9.75
CA ARG A 91 3.66 -8.07 -10.21
C ARG A 91 2.87 -9.37 -10.03
N LEU A 92 3.20 -10.35 -10.87
CA LEU A 92 2.75 -11.72 -10.67
C LEU A 92 3.68 -12.42 -9.66
N VAL A 93 3.15 -12.78 -8.49
CA VAL A 93 3.83 -13.66 -7.51
C VAL A 93 3.55 -15.11 -7.92
N PRO A 94 4.57 -15.92 -8.26
CA PRO A 94 4.37 -17.31 -8.65
C PRO A 94 3.73 -18.13 -7.51
N THR A 95 2.89 -19.09 -7.89
CA THR A 95 2.32 -20.09 -6.98
C THR A 95 2.78 -21.48 -7.43
N ALA A 96 1.91 -22.29 -8.04
CA ALA A 96 2.24 -23.59 -8.62
C ALA A 96 1.77 -23.69 -10.08
N ASN A 97 2.36 -24.60 -10.84
CA ASN A 97 1.88 -25.02 -12.17
C ASN A 97 1.64 -23.88 -13.18
N GLY A 98 2.49 -22.83 -13.16
CA GLY A 98 2.39 -21.68 -14.06
C GLY A 98 1.36 -20.61 -13.65
N TRP A 99 0.64 -20.81 -12.55
CA TRP A 99 -0.24 -19.82 -11.94
C TRP A 99 0.52 -18.85 -11.04
N GLY A 100 0.02 -17.63 -10.93
CA GLY A 100 0.46 -16.69 -9.91
C GLY A 100 -0.62 -15.70 -9.50
N VAL A 101 -0.34 -14.96 -8.43
CA VAL A 101 -1.20 -13.89 -7.92
C VAL A 101 -0.73 -12.54 -8.45
N PRO A 102 -1.56 -11.79 -9.19
CA PRO A 102 -1.25 -10.43 -9.57
C PRO A 102 -1.51 -9.51 -8.36
N VAL A 103 -0.44 -9.05 -7.71
CA VAL A 103 -0.52 -8.18 -6.53
C VAL A 103 0.09 -6.80 -6.81
N PRO A 104 -0.46 -5.72 -6.22
CA PRO A 104 0.27 -4.47 -6.01
C PRO A 104 1.66 -4.71 -5.41
N SER A 105 2.68 -4.01 -5.92
CA SER A 105 4.07 -4.16 -5.49
C SER A 105 4.88 -2.86 -5.57
N VAL A 106 6.08 -2.89 -4.99
CA VAL A 106 7.05 -1.79 -5.06
C VAL A 106 7.58 -1.66 -6.49
N TRP A 107 7.77 -0.43 -6.97
CA TRP A 107 8.37 -0.16 -8.28
C TRP A 107 9.86 -0.59 -8.31
N ALA A 108 10.32 -1.13 -9.45
CA ALA A 108 11.69 -1.57 -9.67
C ALA A 108 12.25 -2.51 -8.58
N SER A 109 11.38 -3.32 -7.96
CA SER A 109 11.72 -4.22 -6.85
C SER A 109 10.94 -5.52 -6.94
N SER A 110 11.48 -6.57 -6.30
CA SER A 110 10.74 -7.81 -6.03
C SER A 110 9.78 -7.69 -4.85
N SER A 111 9.88 -6.63 -4.04
CA SER A 111 9.08 -6.49 -2.82
C SER A 111 7.60 -6.24 -3.10
N THR A 112 6.75 -7.00 -2.41
CA THR A 112 5.30 -6.78 -2.30
C THR A 112 4.92 -6.13 -0.96
N ALA A 113 5.92 -5.68 -0.18
CA ALA A 113 5.74 -4.94 1.07
C ALA A 113 5.59 -3.44 0.78
N CYS A 114 4.36 -3.05 0.46
CA CYS A 114 3.93 -1.70 0.16
C CYS A 114 2.45 -1.53 0.58
N ASN A 115 1.93 -0.31 0.52
CA ASN A 115 0.53 -0.01 0.83
C ASN A 115 -0.24 0.68 -0.32
N LEU A 116 -1.56 0.67 -0.20
CA LEU A 116 -2.49 1.55 -0.92
C LEU A 116 -3.60 1.97 0.06
N MET A 117 -3.99 3.25 0.08
CA MET A 117 -5.01 3.76 1.00
C MET A 117 -5.73 5.02 0.45
N SER A 118 -6.81 5.42 1.13
CA SER A 118 -7.60 6.58 0.69
C SER A 118 -6.78 7.87 0.66
N GLY A 119 -6.97 8.66 -0.40
CA GLY A 119 -6.21 9.91 -0.61
C GLY A 119 -4.90 9.70 -1.37
N ASP A 120 -4.58 8.48 -1.80
CA ASP A 120 -3.56 8.25 -2.83
C ASP A 120 -3.99 8.89 -4.15
N SER A 121 -3.43 10.08 -4.41
CA SER A 121 -3.00 10.41 -5.77
C SER A 121 -2.05 9.29 -6.23
N PRO A 122 -2.08 8.87 -7.51
CA PRO A 122 -1.17 7.85 -8.02
C PRO A 122 0.30 8.11 -7.62
N TYR A 123 0.71 9.37 -7.53
CA TYR A 123 2.06 9.76 -7.12
C TYR A 123 2.09 10.24 -5.66
N ARG A 124 1.99 9.34 -4.66
CA ARG A 124 2.13 9.72 -3.24
C ARG A 124 3.51 10.31 -2.97
N GLY A 125 3.57 11.56 -2.51
CA GLY A 125 4.82 12.29 -2.27
C GLY A 125 5.44 12.85 -3.55
N GLY A 126 6.71 13.25 -3.51
CA GLY A 126 7.38 13.87 -4.67
C GLY A 126 7.71 12.90 -5.82
N GLN A 127 7.79 11.60 -5.56
CA GLN A 127 8.17 10.61 -6.57
C GLN A 127 7.06 10.43 -7.64
N ARG A 128 7.40 10.65 -8.92
CA ARG A 128 6.50 10.37 -10.07
C ARG A 128 6.93 9.14 -10.86
N THR A 129 7.40 8.10 -10.17
CA THR A 129 7.93 6.86 -10.76
C THR A 129 6.98 5.67 -10.63
N GLY A 130 7.08 4.75 -11.59
CA GLY A 130 6.27 3.54 -11.69
C GLY A 130 4.91 3.75 -12.37
N ASP A 131 4.07 2.71 -12.30
CA ASP A 131 2.67 2.69 -12.73
C ASP A 131 1.76 2.37 -11.51
N PRO A 132 1.49 3.37 -10.67
CA PRO A 132 0.60 3.25 -9.51
C PRO A 132 -0.86 2.97 -9.89
N ASP A 133 -1.32 3.45 -11.06
CA ASP A 133 -2.64 3.13 -11.61
C ASP A 133 -2.80 1.62 -11.77
N THR A 134 -1.81 0.93 -12.34
CA THR A 134 -1.81 -0.53 -12.47
C THR A 134 -1.85 -1.23 -11.11
N ALA A 135 -1.20 -0.69 -10.08
CA ALA A 135 -1.30 -1.23 -8.72
C ALA A 135 -2.76 -1.19 -8.21
N ILE A 136 -3.39 -0.01 -8.26
CA ILE A 136 -4.76 0.18 -7.74
C ILE A 136 -5.80 -0.58 -8.58
N ARG A 137 -5.71 -0.52 -9.92
CA ARG A 137 -6.60 -1.28 -10.82
C ARG A 137 -6.48 -2.79 -10.64
N THR A 138 -5.29 -3.30 -10.29
CA THR A 138 -5.10 -4.73 -9.98
C THR A 138 -5.89 -5.13 -8.73
N LEU A 139 -5.81 -4.34 -7.66
CA LEU A 139 -6.62 -4.55 -6.47
C LEU A 139 -8.13 -4.43 -6.77
N GLN A 140 -8.57 -3.38 -7.45
CA GLN A 140 -9.99 -3.16 -7.79
C GLN A 140 -10.59 -4.32 -8.60
N ARG A 141 -9.88 -4.84 -9.62
CA ARG A 141 -10.32 -6.02 -10.39
C ARG A 141 -10.47 -7.25 -9.50
N ASN A 142 -9.50 -7.49 -8.60
CA ASN A 142 -9.56 -8.63 -7.70
C ASN A 142 -10.72 -8.51 -6.69
N LEU A 143 -10.93 -7.33 -6.13
CA LEU A 143 -12.04 -7.03 -5.23
C LEU A 143 -13.39 -7.26 -5.93
N ASN A 144 -13.55 -6.81 -7.17
CA ASN A 144 -14.79 -7.02 -7.91
C ASN A 144 -15.05 -8.51 -8.18
N TYR A 145 -14.02 -9.27 -8.58
CA TYR A 145 -14.19 -10.68 -8.91
C TYR A 145 -14.38 -11.58 -7.69
N CYS A 146 -13.51 -11.46 -6.68
CA CYS A 146 -13.49 -12.39 -5.54
C CYS A 146 -14.40 -12.00 -4.37
N TYR A 147 -14.94 -10.76 -4.37
CA TYR A 147 -15.83 -10.28 -3.32
C TYR A 147 -17.17 -9.76 -3.84
N GLY A 148 -17.41 -9.83 -5.16
CA GLY A 148 -18.63 -9.30 -5.78
C GLY A 148 -18.76 -7.78 -5.72
N SER A 149 -17.65 -7.08 -5.43
CA SER A 149 -17.61 -5.63 -5.33
C SER A 149 -17.98 -4.98 -6.67
N LYS A 150 -18.66 -3.85 -6.61
CA LYS A 150 -19.09 -3.09 -7.80
C LYS A 150 -18.27 -1.80 -7.96
N LEU A 151 -16.94 -1.90 -7.77
CA LEU A 151 -16.04 -0.74 -7.91
C LEU A 151 -15.84 -0.39 -9.38
N THR A 152 -15.79 0.91 -9.69
CA THR A 152 -15.15 1.39 -10.91
C THR A 152 -13.66 0.98 -10.87
N VAL A 153 -13.15 0.42 -11.97
CA VAL A 153 -11.71 0.08 -12.11
C VAL A 153 -10.96 1.29 -12.67
N ASP A 154 -11.02 2.40 -11.93
CA ASP A 154 -10.53 3.73 -12.32
C ASP A 154 -9.06 3.99 -11.96
N GLY A 155 -8.43 3.13 -11.15
CA GLY A 155 -7.08 3.35 -10.64
C GLY A 155 -6.98 4.35 -9.50
N LEU A 156 -8.11 4.78 -8.93
CA LEU A 156 -8.19 5.69 -7.79
C LEU A 156 -8.51 4.90 -6.51
N TYR A 157 -7.64 5.02 -5.51
CA TYR A 157 -7.95 4.50 -4.18
C TYR A 157 -8.84 5.53 -3.46
N GLY A 158 -10.08 5.66 -3.93
CA GLY A 158 -11.10 6.53 -3.35
C GLY A 158 -11.78 5.93 -2.11
N SER A 159 -12.74 6.67 -1.58
CA SER A 159 -13.61 6.25 -0.47
C SER A 159 -14.28 4.89 -0.71
N ASN A 160 -14.75 4.64 -1.94
CA ASN A 160 -15.38 3.37 -2.34
C ASN A 160 -14.39 2.19 -2.25
N THR A 161 -13.19 2.33 -2.83
CA THR A 161 -12.13 1.30 -2.75
C THR A 161 -11.75 1.04 -1.29
N ARG A 162 -11.58 2.10 -0.48
CA ARG A 162 -11.31 1.98 0.97
C ARG A 162 -12.42 1.24 1.71
N SER A 163 -13.68 1.56 1.45
CA SER A 163 -14.84 0.92 2.09
C SER A 163 -14.87 -0.59 1.80
N VAL A 164 -14.62 -0.99 0.56
CA VAL A 164 -14.53 -2.41 0.19
C VAL A 164 -13.34 -3.10 0.86
N VAL A 165 -12.17 -2.45 0.94
CA VAL A 165 -11.01 -3.03 1.64
C VAL A 165 -11.30 -3.23 3.13
N LYS A 166 -12.02 -2.31 3.79
CA LYS A 166 -12.49 -2.52 5.18
C LYS A 166 -13.38 -3.75 5.31
N GLN A 167 -14.32 -3.96 4.38
CA GLN A 167 -15.21 -5.13 4.40
C GLN A 167 -14.43 -6.44 4.20
N VAL A 168 -13.40 -6.45 3.36
CA VAL A 168 -12.50 -7.60 3.18
C VAL A 168 -11.68 -7.86 4.45
N GLN A 169 -11.15 -6.82 5.07
CA GLN A 169 -10.42 -6.92 6.34
C GLN A 169 -11.30 -7.51 7.45
N GLN A 170 -12.53 -6.99 7.63
CA GLN A 170 -13.51 -7.49 8.58
C GLN A 170 -13.84 -8.98 8.33
N ARG A 171 -14.08 -9.35 7.06
CA ARG A 171 -14.39 -10.74 6.68
C ARG A 171 -13.28 -11.74 7.07
N HIS A 172 -12.03 -11.27 7.14
CA HIS A 172 -10.85 -12.09 7.46
C HIS A 172 -10.28 -11.83 8.86
N GLY A 173 -11.05 -11.19 9.75
CA GLY A 173 -10.63 -10.94 11.14
C GLY A 173 -9.43 -9.98 11.29
N LEU A 174 -9.20 -9.10 10.31
CA LEU A 174 -8.18 -8.06 10.35
C LEU A 174 -8.75 -6.74 10.87
N THR A 175 -7.87 -5.85 11.33
CA THR A 175 -8.19 -4.43 11.57
C THR A 175 -8.82 -3.81 10.31
N ALA A 176 -10.01 -3.22 10.48
CA ALA A 176 -10.76 -2.56 9.41
C ALA A 176 -10.26 -1.12 9.16
N ASP A 177 -8.96 -0.92 8.99
CA ASP A 177 -8.34 0.40 8.78
C ASP A 177 -8.63 0.96 7.36
N GLY A 178 -8.86 0.08 6.39
CA GLY A 178 -9.06 0.40 4.98
C GLY A 178 -7.76 0.69 4.21
N ILE A 179 -6.63 0.23 4.73
CA ILE A 179 -5.30 0.25 4.11
C ILE A 179 -5.02 -1.15 3.54
N TYR A 180 -4.88 -1.24 2.22
CA TYR A 180 -4.28 -2.42 1.63
C TYR A 180 -2.80 -2.43 2.00
N GLY A 181 -2.33 -3.50 2.64
CA GLY A 181 -0.94 -3.73 3.03
C GLY A 181 -0.66 -5.23 3.18
N PRO A 182 0.53 -5.64 3.64
CA PRO A 182 0.97 -7.04 3.64
C PRO A 182 0.00 -8.02 4.34
N ARG A 183 -0.57 -7.64 5.49
CA ARG A 183 -1.57 -8.45 6.21
C ARG A 183 -2.85 -8.64 5.38
N THR A 184 -3.38 -7.56 4.81
CA THR A 184 -4.55 -7.60 3.91
C THR A 184 -4.26 -8.46 2.67
N ARG A 185 -3.09 -8.31 2.05
CA ARG A 185 -2.66 -9.06 0.85
C ARG A 185 -2.64 -10.57 1.08
N SER A 186 -2.04 -11.02 2.20
CA SER A 186 -1.88 -12.45 2.50
C SER A 186 -3.17 -13.09 3.01
N ALA A 187 -4.03 -12.35 3.72
CA ALA A 187 -5.32 -12.88 4.18
C ALA A 187 -6.41 -12.93 3.09
N MET A 188 -6.32 -12.10 2.04
CA MET A 188 -7.38 -11.98 1.05
C MET A 188 -7.33 -13.05 -0.05
N ASN A 189 -8.50 -13.40 -0.56
CA ASN A 189 -8.66 -14.26 -1.72
C ASN A 189 -8.31 -13.50 -3.01
N TRP A 190 -7.67 -14.22 -3.92
CA TRP A 190 -7.19 -13.73 -5.19
C TRP A 190 -7.65 -14.58 -6.37
N ARG A 191 -7.96 -13.91 -7.48
CA ARG A 191 -8.09 -14.53 -8.79
C ARG A 191 -6.69 -14.74 -9.37
N LEU A 192 -6.35 -15.99 -9.70
CA LEU A 192 -5.03 -16.34 -10.22
C LEU A 192 -4.95 -16.06 -11.72
N PHE A 193 -3.75 -15.78 -12.20
CA PHE A 193 -3.43 -15.62 -13.61
C PHE A 193 -2.34 -16.61 -14.02
N HIS A 194 -2.55 -17.33 -15.13
CA HIS A 194 -1.61 -18.29 -15.68
C HIS A 194 -0.78 -17.63 -16.79
N SER A 195 0.43 -17.19 -16.47
CA SER A 195 1.25 -16.35 -17.35
C SER A 195 1.47 -16.95 -18.74
N ALA A 196 1.88 -18.22 -18.81
CA ALA A 196 2.19 -18.90 -20.08
C ALA A 196 0.96 -19.18 -20.97
N LYS A 197 -0.27 -19.09 -20.43
CA LYS A 197 -1.52 -19.36 -21.17
C LYS A 197 -2.39 -18.13 -21.38
N GLY A 198 -2.09 -17.01 -20.70
CA GLY A 198 -2.89 -15.78 -20.76
C GLY A 198 -4.29 -15.89 -20.14
N ILE A 199 -4.56 -16.93 -19.34
CA ILE A 199 -5.89 -17.20 -18.77
C ILE A 199 -5.98 -16.85 -17.28
N TRP A 200 -7.20 -16.54 -16.84
CA TRP A 200 -7.54 -16.31 -15.43
C TRP A 200 -8.23 -17.54 -14.83
N SER A 201 -8.12 -17.71 -13.50
CA SER A 201 -8.88 -18.73 -12.78
C SER A 201 -10.37 -18.42 -12.79
N THR A 202 -11.18 -19.49 -12.66
CA THR A 202 -12.63 -19.43 -12.43
C THR A 202 -12.97 -19.24 -10.94
N GLY A 203 -12.12 -19.75 -10.05
CA GLY A 203 -12.24 -19.56 -8.60
C GLY A 203 -11.32 -18.47 -8.05
N CYS A 204 -11.42 -18.26 -6.73
CA CYS A 204 -10.56 -17.39 -5.94
C CYS A 204 -9.92 -18.17 -4.78
N TYR A 205 -8.67 -17.83 -4.44
CA TYR A 205 -7.81 -18.64 -3.57
C TYR A 205 -6.94 -17.72 -2.70
N SER A 206 -6.50 -18.17 -1.52
CA SER A 206 -5.56 -17.42 -0.65
C SER A 206 -4.19 -18.11 -0.54
N PRO A 207 -3.31 -18.03 -1.57
CA PRO A 207 -2.03 -18.76 -1.59
C PRO A 207 -0.83 -17.91 -1.13
N LEU A 208 -1.05 -16.85 -0.33
CA LEU A 208 -0.06 -15.82 0.05
C LEU A 208 0.08 -15.65 1.58
#